data_AF-A0A163ISM8-F1
#
_entry.id   AF-A0A163ISM8-F1
#
_cell.length_a   1.000
_cell.length_b   1.000
_cell.length_c   1.000
_cell.angle_alpha   90.00
_cell.angle_beta   90.00
_cell.angle_gamma   90.00
#
_symmetry.space_group_name_H-M   'P 1'
#
loop_
_entity.id
_entity.type
_entity.pdbx_description
1 polymer ?
#
loop_
_entity_poly.entity_id
_entity_poly.type
_entity_poly.pdbx_seq_one_letter_code
_entity_poly.pdbx_strand_id
1 'polypeptide(L)'
;METINRFKSGADLDWREVELCLHVLYTYGEALPKASMLFVNANEAGVLTPLGELVQSMVTSNISAYSHPSVPLQFFENLSRYYQFFECRPDCLPQALEAFVDVRGIHHPLKQVRSRCWCLFNRFVKNLKPKMIPYVETVLSSLGDLLTVQAELPVLTSTSDGMPLPAASLFDNQLYLFETVGMLISFDHLEPSKQTEYLKMALQPLVDGIQNTMAQGYNGEDELYMIQLHHYIVAIGSIAKGKVVVGNVLENGATCDQSWAAVFVGATEIILSVLRTYNQVQLIRDSARFSFSRFITCLGSEILPYLPNLINELLTDCQITELVDFLPFVGMVAHKYRPVIRNVMDELLLPLVKRVFDFLNTTPSGTDEAILLLELRKSYLTFIISLFNAEMESILVSERNINHLNTILQTILHFSKDNSDPNTQKTAFGVFLKFVTSFASSSQQPTMAPGFDQFAYNELVPATFSVPMNNSFNVADGQTMLVFGEITGIQKMLYTKQGNEYIEYMLNVFFPSIQCPRETAERYCQAIQQCDAKQFKKYYQSFITEAKS
;
A
#
# COMPACT_ATOMS: atom_id res chain seq x y z
N MET A 1 20.64 34.98 -9.29
CA MET A 1 22.06 34.90 -9.72
C MET A 1 22.96 35.80 -8.89
N GLU A 2 22.62 37.08 -8.67
CA GLU A 2 23.49 38.03 -7.96
C GLU A 2 23.95 37.55 -6.57
N THR A 3 23.03 37.13 -5.69
CA THR A 3 23.37 36.64 -4.34
C THR A 3 24.31 35.43 -4.38
N ILE A 4 24.06 34.45 -5.26
CA ILE A 4 24.92 33.27 -5.42
C ILE A 4 26.33 33.66 -5.91
N ASN A 5 26.41 34.61 -6.85
CA ASN A 5 27.70 35.09 -7.36
C ASN A 5 28.48 35.87 -6.30
N ARG A 6 27.80 36.72 -5.51
CA ARG A 6 28.39 37.43 -4.36
C ARG A 6 28.93 36.44 -3.34
N PHE A 7 28.15 35.41 -3.00
CA PHE A 7 28.60 34.34 -2.11
C PHE A 7 29.84 33.64 -2.66
N LYS A 8 29.83 33.24 -3.94
CA LYS A 8 30.96 32.59 -4.62
C LYS A 8 32.23 33.45 -4.64
N SER A 9 32.08 34.77 -4.67
CA SER A 9 33.21 35.72 -4.59
C SER A 9 33.76 35.94 -3.17
N GLY A 10 33.19 35.25 -2.16
CA GLY A 10 33.61 35.36 -0.75
C GLY A 10 33.01 36.56 -0.01
N ALA A 11 31.91 37.13 -0.51
CA ALA A 11 31.22 38.21 0.21
C ALA A 11 30.56 37.67 1.49
N ASP A 12 30.65 38.44 2.57
CA ASP A 12 29.91 38.17 3.80
C ASP A 12 28.43 38.56 3.58
N LEU A 13 27.55 37.57 3.57
CA LEU A 13 26.12 37.74 3.30
C LEU A 13 25.33 37.25 4.51
N ASP A 14 24.25 37.96 4.84
CA ASP A 14 23.31 37.53 5.87
C ASP A 14 22.64 36.21 5.45
N TRP A 15 22.57 35.25 6.38
CA TRP A 15 21.95 33.95 6.12
C TRP A 15 20.51 34.06 5.61
N ARG A 16 19.78 35.12 5.99
CA ARG A 16 18.42 35.40 5.54
C ARG A 16 18.38 35.75 4.06
N GLU A 17 19.37 36.49 3.56
CA GLU A 17 19.46 36.82 2.13
C GLU A 17 19.77 35.56 1.31
N VAL A 18 20.68 34.73 1.81
CA VAL A 18 21.10 33.49 1.16
C VAL A 18 19.96 32.46 1.15
N GLU A 19 19.31 32.25 2.29
CA GLU A 19 18.16 31.35 2.43
C GLU A 19 17.00 31.81 1.55
N LEU A 20 16.65 33.11 1.58
CA LEU A 20 15.61 33.66 0.72
C LEU A 20 15.90 33.43 -0.77
N CYS A 21 17.16 33.58 -1.20
CA CYS A 21 17.55 33.30 -2.58
C CYS A 21 17.27 31.83 -2.95
N LEU A 22 17.60 30.88 -2.07
CA LEU A 22 17.34 29.45 -2.30
C LEU A 22 15.86 29.10 -2.18
N HIS A 23 15.12 29.80 -1.32
CA HIS A 23 13.67 29.65 -1.16
C HIS A 23 12.91 30.15 -2.40
N VAL A 24 13.27 31.32 -2.92
CA VAL A 24 12.71 31.85 -4.17
C VAL A 24 12.99 30.90 -5.32
N LEU A 25 14.19 30.33 -5.41
CA LEU A 25 14.49 29.31 -6.41
C LEU A 25 13.54 28.11 -6.25
N TYR A 26 13.39 27.57 -5.04
CA TYR A 26 12.51 26.42 -4.79
C TYR A 26 11.05 26.68 -5.20
N THR A 27 10.48 27.83 -4.80
CA THR A 27 9.11 28.23 -5.13
C THR A 27 8.94 28.48 -6.62
N TYR A 28 9.96 28.99 -7.32
CA TYR A 28 9.94 29.14 -8.76
C TYR A 28 9.75 27.79 -9.47
N GLY A 29 10.43 26.74 -9.03
CA GLY A 29 10.22 25.38 -9.54
C GLY A 29 8.87 24.76 -9.17
N GLU A 30 8.16 25.31 -8.19
CA GLU A 30 6.81 24.88 -7.83
C GLU A 30 5.74 25.53 -8.70
N ALA A 31 5.94 26.79 -9.06
CA ALA A 31 5.04 27.53 -9.93
C ALA A 31 5.09 27.05 -11.39
N LEU A 32 6.18 26.40 -11.81
CA LEU A 32 6.35 25.91 -13.18
C LEU A 32 5.64 24.56 -13.42
N PRO A 33 4.88 24.42 -14.52
CA PRO A 33 4.46 23.11 -15.00
C PRO A 33 5.68 22.23 -15.29
N LYS A 34 5.59 20.91 -15.02
CA LYS A 34 6.71 19.97 -15.26
C LYS A 34 7.28 20.05 -16.69
N ALA A 35 6.41 20.23 -17.69
CA ALA A 35 6.83 20.35 -19.10
C ALA A 35 7.65 21.62 -19.39
N SER A 36 7.60 22.62 -18.51
CA SER A 36 8.29 23.91 -18.65
C SER A 36 9.60 23.97 -17.85
N MET A 37 9.93 22.94 -17.05
CA MET A 37 11.21 22.83 -16.35
C MET A 37 12.33 22.37 -17.28
N LEU A 38 12.72 23.25 -18.20
CA LEU A 38 13.80 23.03 -19.16
C LEU A 38 15.10 23.60 -18.62
N PHE A 39 16.17 22.79 -18.61
CA PHE A 39 17.50 23.19 -18.11
C PHE A 39 18.51 23.45 -19.23
N VAL A 40 18.29 22.88 -20.41
CA VAL A 40 19.09 23.07 -21.62
C VAL A 40 18.19 23.58 -22.74
N ASN A 41 18.75 24.37 -23.66
CA ASN A 41 18.02 24.87 -24.81
C ASN A 41 17.67 23.73 -25.76
N ALA A 42 16.42 23.71 -26.26
CA ALA A 42 15.92 22.64 -27.12
C ALA A 42 16.71 22.51 -28.45
N ASN A 43 17.25 23.62 -28.96
CA ASN A 43 17.98 23.66 -30.22
C ASN A 43 19.48 23.42 -30.05
N GLU A 44 20.02 23.62 -28.84
CA GLU A 44 21.45 23.55 -28.52
C GLU A 44 21.63 22.94 -27.14
N ALA A 45 21.73 21.61 -27.07
CA ALA A 45 21.79 20.87 -25.80
C ALA A 45 22.99 21.24 -24.90
N GLY A 46 24.02 21.89 -25.46
CA GLY A 46 25.17 22.40 -24.70
C GLY A 46 24.95 23.74 -24.01
N VAL A 47 23.89 24.47 -24.36
CA VAL A 47 23.60 25.81 -23.80
C VAL A 47 22.50 25.68 -22.75
N LEU A 48 22.79 26.19 -21.55
CA LEU A 48 21.83 26.18 -20.44
C LEU A 48 20.73 27.23 -20.64
N THR A 49 19.53 26.91 -20.15
CA THR A 49 18.48 27.92 -19.95
C THR A 49 18.82 28.78 -18.73
N PRO A 50 18.13 29.92 -18.51
CA PRO A 50 18.31 30.69 -17.27
C PRO A 50 18.09 29.87 -15.99
N LEU A 51 17.15 28.90 -16.02
CA LEU A 51 16.95 27.97 -14.92
C LEU A 51 18.13 27.00 -14.77
N GLY A 52 18.64 26.45 -15.88
CA GLY A 52 19.84 25.61 -15.87
C GLY A 52 21.06 26.33 -15.31
N GLU A 53 21.28 27.60 -15.70
CA GLU A 53 22.37 28.44 -15.18
C GLU A 53 22.22 28.71 -13.68
N LEU A 54 21.00 28.97 -13.20
CA LEU A 54 20.71 29.15 -11.78
C LEU A 54 21.05 27.90 -10.98
N VAL A 55 20.59 26.73 -11.43
CA VAL A 55 20.85 25.45 -10.75
C VAL A 55 22.34 25.12 -10.80
N GLN A 56 23.01 25.31 -11.94
CA GLN A 56 24.46 25.10 -12.05
C GLN A 56 25.24 26.04 -11.13
N SER A 57 24.86 27.32 -11.06
CA SER A 57 25.51 28.29 -10.17
C SER A 57 25.31 27.91 -8.70
N MET A 58 24.09 27.51 -8.32
CA MET A 58 23.80 27.02 -6.97
C MET A 58 24.70 25.83 -6.60
N VAL A 59 24.77 24.80 -7.46
CA VAL A 59 25.60 23.60 -7.22
C VAL A 59 27.09 23.96 -7.12
N THR A 60 27.59 24.80 -8.03
CA THR A 60 29.03 25.12 -8.13
C THR A 60 29.51 26.17 -7.14
N SER A 61 28.61 26.88 -6.45
CA SER A 61 28.94 27.96 -5.51
C SER A 61 29.41 27.48 -4.13
N ASN A 62 29.25 26.19 -3.82
CA ASN A 62 29.47 25.64 -2.47
C ASN A 62 28.60 26.31 -1.37
N ILE A 63 27.44 26.87 -1.75
CA ILE A 63 26.49 27.50 -0.82
C ILE A 63 25.94 26.53 0.25
N SER A 64 26.04 25.22 -0.01
CA SER A 64 25.71 24.16 0.95
C SER A 64 26.64 24.13 2.17
N ALA A 65 27.83 24.75 2.11
CA ALA A 65 28.75 24.83 3.25
C ALA A 65 28.43 26.01 4.20
N TYR A 66 27.37 26.77 3.93
CA TYR A 66 26.99 27.91 4.77
C TYR A 66 26.62 27.44 6.20
N SER A 67 27.06 28.18 7.22
CA SER A 67 27.00 27.77 8.63
C SER A 67 25.59 27.65 9.21
N HIS A 68 24.69 28.55 8.80
CA HIS A 68 23.31 28.56 9.28
C HIS A 68 22.50 27.40 8.66
N PRO A 69 21.86 26.52 9.46
CA PRO A 69 21.31 25.24 8.99
C PRO A 69 20.15 25.35 7.99
N SER A 70 19.42 26.47 7.98
CA SER A 70 18.35 26.68 6.99
C SER A 70 18.88 26.75 5.55
N VAL A 71 20.12 27.21 5.35
CA VAL A 71 20.72 27.34 4.01
C VAL A 71 21.03 25.97 3.38
N PRO A 72 21.82 25.06 3.99
CA PRO A 72 22.04 23.73 3.44
C PRO A 72 20.74 22.94 3.30
N LEU A 73 19.81 23.08 4.24
CA LEU A 73 18.49 22.43 4.14
C LEU A 73 17.76 22.86 2.86
N GLN A 74 17.65 24.17 2.62
CA GLN A 74 17.00 24.71 1.43
C GLN A 74 17.78 24.36 0.15
N PHE A 75 19.10 24.24 0.22
CA PHE A 75 19.92 23.75 -0.89
C PHE A 75 19.55 22.30 -1.28
N PHE A 76 19.45 21.37 -0.32
CA PHE A 76 19.10 19.98 -0.62
C PHE A 76 17.65 19.81 -1.09
N GLU A 77 16.72 20.65 -0.62
CA GLU A 77 15.35 20.73 -1.15
C GLU A 77 15.36 21.08 -2.64
N ASN A 78 16.19 22.06 -3.04
CA ASN A 78 16.38 22.42 -4.43
C ASN A 78 17.03 21.29 -5.24
N LEU A 79 18.07 20.61 -4.71
CA LEU A 79 18.67 19.46 -5.42
C LEU A 79 17.65 18.35 -5.69
N SER A 80 16.82 18.02 -4.70
CA SER A 80 15.78 16.99 -4.85
C SER A 80 14.68 17.40 -5.83
N ARG A 81 14.29 18.69 -5.85
CA ARG A 81 13.30 19.24 -6.78
C ARG A 81 13.81 19.27 -8.22
N TYR A 82 15.03 19.73 -8.42
CA TYR A 82 15.65 19.90 -9.73
C TYR A 82 16.49 18.70 -10.17
N TYR A 83 16.17 17.48 -9.73
CA TYR A 83 16.94 16.29 -10.07
C TYR A 83 17.13 16.12 -11.60
N GLN A 84 16.14 16.51 -12.41
CA GLN A 84 16.16 16.44 -13.88
C GLN A 84 17.33 17.23 -14.49
N PHE A 85 17.82 18.27 -13.81
CA PHE A 85 19.02 18.99 -14.22
C PHE A 85 20.23 18.05 -14.37
N PHE A 86 20.39 17.11 -13.43
CA PHE A 86 21.50 16.15 -13.41
C PHE A 86 21.37 15.04 -14.46
N GLU A 87 20.17 14.84 -15.01
CA GLU A 87 19.98 13.97 -16.18
C GLU A 87 20.62 14.61 -17.43
N CYS A 88 20.47 15.94 -17.58
CA CYS A 88 21.06 16.72 -18.67
C CYS A 88 22.55 17.05 -18.45
N ARG A 89 22.95 17.28 -17.19
CA ARG A 89 24.31 17.69 -16.79
C ARG A 89 24.90 16.72 -15.76
N PRO A 90 25.26 15.48 -16.17
CA PRO A 90 25.82 14.49 -15.26
C PRO A 90 27.20 14.91 -14.73
N ASP A 91 27.89 15.84 -15.38
CA ASP A 91 29.14 16.44 -14.92
C ASP A 91 29.01 17.20 -13.58
N CYS A 92 27.82 17.69 -13.26
CA CYS A 92 27.54 18.37 -11.99
C CYS A 92 27.14 17.40 -10.86
N LEU A 93 26.90 16.12 -11.17
CA LEU A 93 26.44 15.13 -10.20
C LEU A 93 27.47 14.82 -9.10
N PRO A 94 28.79 14.66 -9.37
CA PRO A 94 29.77 14.43 -8.32
C PRO A 94 29.74 15.47 -7.21
N GLN A 95 29.65 16.76 -7.57
CA GLN A 95 29.61 17.84 -6.60
C GLN A 95 28.33 17.84 -5.75
N ALA A 96 27.19 17.52 -6.35
CA ALA A 96 25.94 17.37 -5.63
C ALA A 96 25.99 16.16 -4.67
N LEU A 97 26.54 15.02 -5.13
CA LEU A 97 26.69 13.82 -4.31
C LEU A 97 27.65 14.06 -3.15
N GLU A 98 28.81 14.69 -3.39
CA GLU A 98 29.77 15.05 -2.35
C GLU A 98 29.12 15.88 -1.24
N ALA A 99 28.33 16.90 -1.61
CA ALA A 99 27.59 17.70 -0.64
C ALA A 99 26.52 16.89 0.12
N PHE A 100 25.86 15.93 -0.54
CA PHE A 100 24.90 15.05 0.13
C PHE A 100 25.57 14.10 1.11
N VAL A 101 26.71 13.49 0.74
CA VAL A 101 27.32 12.38 1.51
C VAL A 101 28.31 12.82 2.58
N ASP A 102 28.53 14.11 2.77
CA ASP A 102 29.43 14.64 3.81
C ASP A 102 28.68 15.36 4.95
N VAL A 103 29.43 16.09 5.78
CA VAL A 103 28.94 16.83 6.96
C VAL A 103 27.93 17.94 6.62
N ARG A 104 27.77 18.31 5.35
CA ARG A 104 26.74 19.27 4.92
C ARG A 104 25.38 18.59 4.84
N GLY A 105 25.33 17.33 4.41
CA GLY A 105 24.10 16.58 4.11
C GLY A 105 23.75 15.52 5.14
N ILE A 106 23.90 14.24 4.77
CA ILE A 106 23.46 13.08 5.56
C ILE A 106 24.28 12.86 6.84
N HIS A 107 25.42 13.54 6.99
CA HIS A 107 26.25 13.56 8.20
C HIS A 107 26.13 14.87 8.99
N HIS A 108 25.12 15.69 8.70
CA HIS A 108 24.99 16.98 9.35
C HIS A 108 24.91 16.85 10.89
N PRO A 109 25.59 17.73 11.66
CA PRO A 109 25.64 17.62 13.13
C PRO A 109 24.26 17.77 13.79
N LEU A 110 23.40 18.65 13.25
CA LEU A 110 22.03 18.82 13.75
C LEU A 110 21.11 17.68 13.30
N LYS A 111 20.52 16.96 14.26
CA LYS A 111 19.60 15.81 14.06
C LYS A 111 18.47 16.13 13.06
N GLN A 112 17.86 17.31 13.16
CA GLN A 112 16.73 17.73 12.30
C GLN A 112 17.12 17.89 10.82
N VAL A 113 18.28 18.49 10.55
CA VAL A 113 18.79 18.66 9.18
C VAL A 113 19.19 17.29 8.65
N ARG A 114 19.93 16.51 9.45
CA ARG A 114 20.39 15.17 9.09
C ARG A 114 19.26 14.24 8.69
N SER A 115 18.21 14.14 9.52
CA SER A 115 17.06 13.28 9.24
C SER A 115 16.30 13.70 7.97
N ARG A 116 16.17 15.01 7.72
CA ARG A 116 15.58 15.51 6.48
C ARG A 116 16.45 15.21 5.26
N CYS A 117 17.76 15.36 5.37
CA CYS A 117 18.71 15.01 4.31
C CYS A 117 18.65 13.53 3.94
N TRP A 118 18.42 12.61 4.88
CA TRP A 118 18.22 11.18 4.57
C TRP A 118 17.04 10.95 3.62
N CYS A 119 15.90 11.60 3.87
CA CYS A 119 14.73 11.54 3.01
C CYS A 119 14.98 12.17 1.63
N LEU A 120 15.59 13.37 1.60
CA LEU A 120 15.88 14.09 0.37
C LEU A 120 16.89 13.33 -0.51
N PHE A 121 17.90 12.72 0.10
CA PHE A 121 18.89 11.90 -0.57
C PHE A 121 18.26 10.65 -1.19
N ASN A 122 17.44 9.92 -0.43
CA ASN A 122 16.67 8.78 -0.93
C ASN A 122 15.82 9.17 -2.16
N ARG A 123 15.11 10.30 -2.09
CA ARG A 123 14.33 10.82 -3.22
C ARG A 123 15.22 11.20 -4.42
N PHE A 124 16.37 11.81 -4.18
CA PHE A 124 17.32 12.21 -5.20
C PHE A 124 17.88 10.99 -5.96
N VAL A 125 18.38 9.99 -5.22
CA VAL A 125 18.89 8.72 -5.77
C VAL A 125 17.81 7.97 -6.55
N LYS A 126 16.59 7.90 -6.00
CA LYS A 126 15.45 7.23 -6.65
C LYS A 126 15.11 7.79 -8.03
N ASN A 127 15.31 9.08 -8.24
CA ASN A 127 15.00 9.75 -9.49
C ASN A 127 16.18 9.74 -10.50
N LEU A 128 17.40 9.41 -10.06
CA LEU A 128 18.61 9.45 -10.90
C LEU A 128 19.24 8.08 -11.19
N LYS A 129 18.49 6.99 -10.98
CA LYS A 129 18.97 5.59 -11.00
C LYS A 129 20.07 5.26 -12.03
N PRO A 130 19.90 5.46 -13.36
CA PRO A 130 20.94 5.07 -14.32
C PRO A 130 22.23 5.89 -14.19
N LYS A 131 22.16 7.11 -13.66
CA LYS A 131 23.32 7.99 -13.47
C LYS A 131 24.09 7.69 -12.18
N MET A 132 23.50 6.93 -11.26
CA MET A 132 24.08 6.62 -9.96
C MET A 132 25.10 5.46 -9.99
N ILE A 133 25.08 4.63 -11.04
CA ILE A 133 25.90 3.41 -11.14
C ILE A 133 27.40 3.64 -10.87
N PRO A 134 28.06 4.66 -11.45
CA PRO A 134 29.48 4.89 -11.21
C PRO A 134 29.83 5.25 -9.77
N TYR A 135 28.84 5.66 -8.98
CA TYR A 135 29.02 6.17 -7.62
C TYR A 135 28.53 5.20 -6.54
N VAL A 136 28.01 4.02 -6.92
CA VAL A 136 27.39 3.07 -5.98
C VAL A 136 28.35 2.70 -4.84
N GLU A 137 29.58 2.29 -5.14
CA GLU A 137 30.54 1.88 -4.12
C GLU A 137 30.90 3.03 -3.16
N THR A 138 31.17 4.22 -3.70
CA THR A 138 31.48 5.40 -2.89
C THR A 138 30.32 5.79 -2.00
N VAL A 139 29.09 5.83 -2.54
CA VAL A 139 27.89 6.19 -1.78
C VAL A 139 27.58 5.15 -0.71
N LEU A 140 27.67 3.86 -1.02
CA LEU A 140 27.46 2.79 -0.03
C LEU A 140 28.48 2.87 1.11
N SER A 141 29.75 3.15 0.79
CA SER A 141 30.79 3.37 1.80
C SER A 141 30.47 4.55 2.71
N SER A 142 30.05 5.69 2.15
CA SER A 142 29.67 6.89 2.92
C SER A 142 28.40 6.73 3.76
N LEU A 143 27.59 5.70 3.51
CA LEU A 143 26.39 5.40 4.29
C LEU A 143 26.69 4.49 5.49
N GLY A 144 27.81 3.76 5.49
CA GLY A 144 28.03 2.59 6.35
C GLY A 144 27.90 2.87 7.85
N ASP A 145 28.47 3.96 8.34
CA ASP A 145 28.39 4.37 9.75
C ASP A 145 26.97 4.78 10.18
N LEU A 146 26.17 5.31 9.24
CA LEU A 146 24.78 5.70 9.46
C LEU A 146 23.79 4.53 9.48
N LEU A 147 24.22 3.30 9.14
CA LEU A 147 23.37 2.11 9.14
C LEU A 147 23.35 1.38 10.50
N THR A 148 24.03 1.90 11.51
CA THR A 148 23.98 1.35 12.86
C THR A 148 22.58 1.55 13.46
N VAL A 149 21.90 0.46 13.78
CA VAL A 149 20.55 0.49 14.37
C VAL A 149 20.66 0.57 15.89
N GLN A 150 20.08 1.62 16.46
CA GLN A 150 19.98 1.83 17.90
C GLN A 150 18.56 2.24 18.25
N ALA A 151 17.89 1.44 19.07
CA ALA A 151 16.58 1.74 19.61
C ALA A 151 16.68 2.86 20.65
N GLU A 152 15.77 3.83 20.52
CA GLU A 152 15.51 4.87 21.50
C GLU A 152 14.06 4.66 21.99
N LEU A 153 13.78 4.93 23.27
CA LEU A 153 12.41 4.89 23.77
C LEU A 153 11.57 5.98 23.08
N PRO A 154 10.30 5.71 22.72
CA PRO A 154 9.43 6.71 22.10
C PRO A 154 9.27 7.94 22.99
N VAL A 155 9.59 9.12 22.47
CA VAL A 155 9.38 10.39 23.17
C VAL A 155 7.96 10.86 22.88
N LEU A 156 7.16 11.07 23.93
CA LEU A 156 5.82 11.65 23.80
C LEU A 156 5.93 13.18 23.73
N THR A 157 5.36 13.76 22.68
CA THR A 157 5.20 15.22 22.52
C THR A 157 3.77 15.61 22.83
N SER A 158 3.59 16.67 23.61
CA SER A 158 2.26 17.24 23.89
C SER A 158 1.78 18.02 22.68
N THR A 159 0.61 17.70 22.14
CA THR A 159 -0.06 18.54 21.15
C THR A 159 -0.57 19.83 21.77
N SER A 160 -1.03 20.78 20.93
CA SER A 160 -1.71 22.00 21.38
C SER A 160 -2.87 21.73 22.34
N ASP A 161 -3.48 20.55 22.22
CA ASP A 161 -4.66 20.13 22.97
C ASP A 161 -4.28 19.26 24.19
N GLY A 162 -2.98 19.13 24.50
CA GLY A 162 -2.48 18.41 25.67
C GLY A 162 -2.44 16.89 25.53
N MET A 163 -2.82 16.33 24.38
CA MET A 163 -2.76 14.89 24.12
C MET A 163 -1.33 14.47 23.77
N PRO A 164 -0.78 13.42 24.41
CA PRO A 164 0.53 12.89 24.06
C PRO A 164 0.48 12.20 22.69
N LEU A 165 1.27 12.68 21.72
CA LEU A 165 1.53 12.00 20.46
C LEU A 165 3.00 11.54 20.41
N PRO A 166 3.28 10.33 19.90
CA PRO A 166 4.65 9.89 19.65
C PRO A 166 5.36 10.89 18.71
N ALA A 167 6.51 11.41 19.13
CA ALA A 167 7.38 12.15 18.24
C ALA A 167 7.86 11.23 17.11
N ALA A 168 8.01 11.77 15.90
CA ALA A 168 8.62 11.02 14.80
C ALA A 168 9.98 10.48 15.22
N SER A 169 10.16 9.16 15.13
CA SER A 169 11.40 8.54 15.60
C SER A 169 12.55 8.86 14.64
N LEU A 170 13.78 8.87 15.15
CA LEU A 170 14.95 8.97 14.27
C LEU A 170 15.02 7.77 13.32
N PHE A 171 14.61 6.60 13.81
CA PHE A 171 14.61 5.36 13.07
C PHE A 171 13.71 5.41 11.83
N ASP A 172 12.51 6.01 11.94
CA ASP A 172 11.61 6.19 10.78
C ASP A 172 12.30 6.93 9.62
N ASN A 173 13.15 7.92 9.96
CA ASN A 173 13.95 8.62 8.96
C ASN A 173 15.14 7.78 8.49
N GLN A 174 15.75 6.98 9.36
CA GLN A 174 16.86 6.08 9.03
C GLN A 174 16.45 5.03 7.99
N LEU A 175 15.18 4.62 7.96
CA LEU A 175 14.64 3.71 6.95
C LEU A 175 14.87 4.19 5.51
N TYR A 176 14.94 5.50 5.28
CA TYR A 176 15.30 6.05 3.96
C TYR A 176 16.73 5.69 3.53
N LEU A 177 17.66 5.55 4.47
CA LEU A 177 19.02 5.11 4.17
C LEU A 177 19.04 3.64 3.78
N PHE A 178 18.33 2.79 4.53
CA PHE A 178 18.18 1.37 4.20
C PHE A 178 17.49 1.16 2.84
N GLU A 179 16.44 1.93 2.52
CA GLU A 179 15.80 1.91 1.20
C GLU A 179 16.77 2.37 0.10
N THR A 180 17.60 3.39 0.38
CA THR A 180 18.63 3.88 -0.56
C THR A 180 19.67 2.80 -0.85
N VAL A 181 20.17 2.11 0.17
CA VAL A 181 21.09 0.97 0.02
C VAL A 181 20.47 -0.10 -0.87
N GLY A 182 19.22 -0.49 -0.59
CA GLY A 182 18.49 -1.45 -1.42
C GLY A 182 18.36 -1.03 -2.88
N MET A 183 18.07 0.26 -3.14
CA MET A 183 17.96 0.80 -4.50
C MET A 183 19.30 0.76 -5.24
N LEU A 184 20.39 1.16 -4.59
CA LEU A 184 21.73 1.20 -5.21
C LEU A 184 22.23 -0.20 -5.58
N ILE A 185 21.99 -1.18 -4.72
CA ILE A 185 22.37 -2.59 -4.95
C ILE A 185 21.56 -3.20 -6.12
N SER A 186 20.38 -2.67 -6.39
CA SER A 186 19.42 -3.27 -7.33
C SER A 186 19.46 -2.69 -8.73
N PHE A 187 20.49 -1.92 -9.08
CA PHE A 187 20.66 -1.44 -10.46
C PHE A 187 21.06 -2.58 -11.40
N ASP A 188 20.37 -2.68 -12.54
CA ASP A 188 20.50 -3.77 -13.52
C ASP A 188 21.91 -3.91 -14.13
N HIS A 189 22.70 -2.85 -14.08
CA HIS A 189 24.06 -2.83 -14.62
C HIS A 189 25.15 -3.21 -13.60
N LEU A 190 24.78 -3.52 -12.34
CA LEU A 190 25.72 -4.14 -11.40
C LEU A 190 25.83 -5.64 -11.64
N GLU A 191 27.06 -6.17 -11.63
CA GLU A 191 27.30 -7.60 -11.71
C GLU A 191 26.62 -8.36 -10.56
N PRO A 192 25.96 -9.50 -10.80
CA PRO A 192 25.25 -10.25 -9.75
C PRO A 192 26.13 -10.65 -8.55
N SER A 193 27.42 -10.89 -8.78
CA SER A 193 28.41 -11.15 -7.72
C SER A 193 28.55 -9.97 -6.77
N LYS A 194 28.71 -8.75 -7.30
CA LYS A 194 28.80 -7.51 -6.52
C LYS A 194 27.48 -7.18 -5.82
N GLN A 195 26.34 -7.43 -6.48
CA GLN A 195 25.04 -7.27 -5.83
C GLN A 195 24.93 -8.15 -4.58
N THR A 196 25.33 -9.42 -4.68
CA THR A 196 25.34 -10.35 -3.55
C THR A 196 26.32 -9.92 -2.46
N GLU A 197 27.51 -9.45 -2.83
CA GLU A 197 28.52 -8.95 -1.89
C GLU A 197 28.00 -7.74 -1.09
N TYR A 198 27.55 -6.69 -1.78
CA TYR A 198 27.01 -5.50 -1.12
C TYR A 198 25.76 -5.80 -0.30
N LEU A 199 24.90 -6.70 -0.77
CA LEU A 199 23.73 -7.14 -0.01
C LEU A 199 24.14 -7.84 1.28
N LYS A 200 25.14 -8.73 1.24
CA LYS A 200 25.69 -9.37 2.45
C LYS A 200 26.27 -8.33 3.42
N MET A 201 27.06 -7.39 2.92
CA MET A 201 27.62 -6.31 3.76
C MET A 201 26.54 -5.49 4.46
N ALA A 202 25.40 -5.24 3.80
CA ALA A 202 24.30 -4.48 4.37
C ALA A 202 23.42 -5.30 5.33
N LEU A 203 23.14 -6.58 5.02
CA LEU A 203 22.23 -7.41 5.82
C LEU A 203 22.91 -8.08 7.02
N GLN A 204 24.18 -8.47 6.90
CA GLN A 204 24.87 -9.24 7.93
C GLN A 204 24.87 -8.54 9.31
N PRO A 205 25.18 -7.22 9.43
CA PRO A 205 25.13 -6.55 10.72
C PRO A 205 23.74 -6.53 11.36
N LEU A 206 22.67 -6.50 10.56
CA LEU A 206 21.29 -6.54 11.02
C LEU A 206 20.91 -7.95 11.51
N VAL A 207 21.33 -8.96 10.76
CA VAL A 207 21.14 -10.38 11.12
C VAL A 207 21.90 -10.71 12.41
N ASP A 208 23.17 -10.34 12.50
CA ASP A 208 23.98 -10.53 13.71
C ASP A 208 23.38 -9.77 14.88
N GLY A 209 22.86 -8.56 14.64
CA GLY A 209 22.12 -7.77 15.62
C GLY A 209 20.92 -8.50 16.21
N ILE A 210 20.10 -9.14 15.36
CA ILE A 210 18.97 -9.98 15.81
C ILE A 210 19.49 -11.16 16.63
N GLN A 211 20.46 -11.91 16.13
CA GLN A 211 20.97 -13.11 16.79
C GLN A 211 21.59 -12.78 18.16
N ASN A 212 22.39 -11.72 18.24
CA ASN A 212 23.00 -11.26 19.48
C ASN A 212 21.95 -10.76 20.48
N THR A 213 20.92 -10.06 20.01
CA THR A 213 19.80 -9.63 20.87
C THR A 213 19.05 -10.84 21.40
N MET A 214 18.67 -11.79 20.53
CA MET A 214 18.00 -13.03 20.93
C MET A 214 18.81 -13.88 21.92
N ALA A 215 20.14 -13.91 21.76
CA ALA A 215 21.03 -14.66 22.65
C ALA A 215 21.09 -14.09 24.07
N GLN A 216 20.82 -12.80 24.26
CA GLN A 216 20.74 -12.18 25.59
C GLN A 216 19.49 -12.64 26.36
N GLY A 217 18.44 -13.03 25.64
CA GLY A 217 17.16 -13.43 26.21
C GLY A 217 16.31 -12.24 26.65
N TYR A 218 15.00 -12.40 26.60
CA TYR A 218 14.06 -11.36 27.03
C TYR A 218 13.75 -11.52 28.53
N ASN A 219 13.93 -10.43 29.30
CA ASN A 219 13.72 -10.40 30.74
C ASN A 219 12.29 -10.01 31.16
N GLY A 220 11.39 -9.69 30.22
CA GLY A 220 9.99 -9.33 30.50
C GLY A 220 9.71 -7.84 30.67
N GLU A 221 10.72 -7.04 31.03
CA GLU A 221 10.58 -5.62 31.41
C GLU A 221 11.37 -4.67 30.49
N ASP A 222 12.29 -5.17 29.66
CA ASP A 222 13.09 -4.36 28.76
C ASP A 222 12.33 -3.99 27.48
N GLU A 223 11.64 -2.84 27.51
CA GLU A 223 10.93 -2.31 26.34
C GLU A 223 11.87 -2.08 25.13
N LEU A 224 13.14 -1.73 25.36
CA LEU A 224 14.10 -1.49 24.27
C LEU A 224 14.46 -2.78 23.54
N TYR A 225 14.44 -3.92 24.21
CA TYR A 225 14.72 -5.22 23.60
C TYR A 225 13.80 -5.49 22.39
N MET A 226 12.50 -5.28 22.58
CA MET A 226 11.50 -5.51 21.51
C MET A 226 11.60 -4.47 20.41
N ILE A 227 11.85 -3.20 20.77
CA ILE A 227 12.05 -2.11 19.80
C ILE A 227 13.30 -2.35 18.96
N GLN A 228 14.38 -2.85 19.56
CA GLN A 228 15.62 -3.17 18.86
C GLN A 228 15.42 -4.29 17.84
N LEU A 229 14.75 -5.39 18.23
CA LEU A 229 14.39 -6.46 17.30
C LEU A 229 13.49 -5.95 16.18
N HIS A 230 12.48 -5.15 16.50
CA HIS A 230 11.62 -4.48 15.54
C HIS A 230 12.45 -3.68 14.52
N HIS A 231 13.34 -2.80 14.98
CA HIS A 231 14.17 -1.97 14.11
C HIS A 231 15.04 -2.81 13.18
N TYR A 232 15.69 -3.89 13.66
CA TYR A 232 16.44 -4.77 12.77
C TYR A 232 15.56 -5.42 11.69
N ILE A 233 14.38 -5.93 12.07
CA ILE A 233 13.46 -6.57 11.13
C ILE A 233 12.99 -5.57 10.06
N VAL A 234 12.58 -4.37 10.46
CA VAL A 234 12.09 -3.32 9.55
C VAL A 234 13.21 -2.76 8.67
N ALA A 235 14.44 -2.66 9.18
CA ALA A 235 15.60 -2.26 8.38
C ALA A 235 15.86 -3.27 7.25
N ILE A 236 15.85 -4.57 7.54
CA ILE A 236 15.97 -5.64 6.52
C ILE A 236 14.86 -5.51 5.47
N GLY A 237 13.60 -5.33 5.91
CA GLY A 237 12.45 -5.14 5.02
C GLY A 237 12.57 -3.88 4.15
N SER A 238 13.19 -2.82 4.65
CA SER A 238 13.40 -1.56 3.93
C SER A 238 14.50 -1.69 2.86
N ILE A 239 15.55 -2.47 3.13
CA ILE A 239 16.53 -2.83 2.09
C ILE A 239 15.84 -3.64 0.98
N ALA A 240 14.98 -4.60 1.34
CA ALA A 240 14.21 -5.37 0.35
C ALA A 240 13.26 -4.49 -0.48
N LYS A 241 12.65 -3.46 0.13
CA LYS A 241 11.80 -2.48 -0.57
C LYS A 241 12.57 -1.70 -1.64
N GLY A 242 13.80 -1.31 -1.34
CA GLY A 242 14.67 -0.59 -2.28
C GLY A 242 14.98 -1.41 -3.53
N LYS A 243 14.94 -2.74 -3.41
CA LYS A 243 15.04 -3.66 -4.54
C LYS A 243 13.78 -3.69 -5.39
N VAL A 244 13.68 -2.72 -6.30
CA VAL A 244 12.74 -2.80 -7.40
C VAL A 244 13.34 -3.75 -8.43
N VAL A 245 12.88 -5.00 -8.46
CA VAL A 245 13.15 -5.91 -9.58
C VAL A 245 12.45 -5.31 -10.80
N VAL A 246 13.19 -4.61 -11.66
CA VAL A 246 12.67 -4.05 -12.90
C VAL A 246 12.56 -5.17 -13.94
N GLY A 247 11.34 -5.41 -14.39
CA GLY A 247 11.05 -6.26 -15.55
C GLY A 247 10.74 -7.72 -15.20
N ASN A 248 9.51 -8.13 -15.52
CA ASN A 248 9.00 -9.39 -16.11
C ASN A 248 9.56 -10.78 -15.70
N VAL A 249 10.61 -10.90 -14.88
CA VAL A 249 11.28 -12.17 -14.56
C VAL A 249 10.54 -12.95 -13.46
N LEU A 250 9.71 -12.28 -12.65
CA LEU A 250 8.99 -12.89 -11.52
C LEU A 250 7.47 -12.95 -11.70
N GLU A 251 6.94 -12.56 -12.86
CA GLU A 251 5.53 -12.79 -13.18
C GLU A 251 5.32 -14.31 -13.33
N ASN A 252 4.33 -14.85 -12.59
CA ASN A 252 3.92 -16.27 -12.56
C ASN A 252 4.76 -17.23 -11.70
N GLY A 253 5.46 -16.77 -10.66
CA GLY A 253 6.10 -17.69 -9.70
C GLY A 253 7.33 -18.41 -10.25
N ALA A 254 8.04 -17.81 -11.20
CA ALA A 254 9.35 -18.26 -11.63
C ALA A 254 10.38 -18.18 -10.47
N THR A 255 11.33 -19.12 -10.46
CA THR A 255 12.43 -19.17 -9.49
C THR A 255 13.34 -17.97 -9.66
N CYS A 256 13.86 -17.46 -8.54
CA CYS A 256 14.88 -16.43 -8.57
C CYS A 256 16.25 -17.11 -8.60
N ASP A 257 16.76 -17.44 -9.79
CA ASP A 257 18.05 -18.13 -9.98
C ASP A 257 19.28 -17.26 -9.65
N GLN A 258 19.09 -16.17 -8.89
CA GLN A 258 20.13 -15.21 -8.57
C GLN A 258 20.73 -15.48 -7.18
N SER A 259 22.06 -15.48 -7.09
CA SER A 259 22.79 -15.75 -5.84
C SER A 259 22.43 -14.82 -4.67
N TRP A 260 21.95 -13.61 -4.94
CA TRP A 260 21.51 -12.67 -3.91
C TRP A 260 20.20 -13.09 -3.24
N ALA A 261 19.37 -13.93 -3.89
CA ALA A 261 18.10 -14.38 -3.34
C ALA A 261 18.31 -15.20 -2.06
N ALA A 262 19.35 -16.04 -2.05
CA ALA A 262 19.74 -16.84 -0.88
C ALA A 262 20.02 -15.98 0.37
N VAL A 263 20.52 -14.74 0.19
CA VAL A 263 20.78 -13.82 1.31
C VAL A 263 19.47 -13.36 1.95
N PHE A 264 18.46 -13.02 1.14
CA PHE A 264 17.13 -12.66 1.65
C PHE A 264 16.36 -13.86 2.21
N VAL A 265 16.57 -15.06 1.67
CA VAL A 265 16.01 -16.30 2.25
C VAL A 265 16.56 -16.52 3.66
N GLY A 266 17.88 -16.40 3.86
CA GLY A 266 18.46 -16.49 5.22
C GLY A 266 17.89 -15.43 6.17
N ALA A 267 17.68 -14.20 5.70
CA ALA A 267 17.02 -13.16 6.50
C ALA A 267 15.56 -13.49 6.82
N THR A 268 14.84 -14.13 5.88
CA THR A 268 13.46 -14.59 6.06
C THR A 268 13.36 -15.64 7.18
N GLU A 269 14.28 -16.62 7.20
CA GLU A 269 14.35 -17.66 8.23
C GLU A 269 14.58 -17.05 9.62
N ILE A 270 15.48 -16.08 9.73
CA ILE A 270 15.80 -15.40 10.98
C ILE A 270 14.60 -14.59 11.48
N ILE A 271 13.91 -13.84 10.61
CA ILE A 271 12.70 -13.10 10.98
C ILE A 271 11.60 -14.05 11.45
N LEU A 272 11.42 -15.21 10.81
CA LEU A 272 10.48 -16.24 11.29
C LEU A 272 10.87 -16.81 12.64
N SER A 273 12.17 -16.97 12.90
CA SER A 273 12.63 -17.40 14.23
C SER A 273 12.24 -16.39 15.30
N VAL A 274 12.45 -15.08 15.05
CA VAL A 274 12.02 -14.02 15.99
C VAL A 274 10.51 -14.06 16.18
N LEU A 275 9.75 -14.15 15.09
CA LEU A 275 8.29 -14.18 15.12
C LEU A 275 7.78 -15.37 15.93
N ARG A 276 8.32 -16.58 15.73
CA ARG A 276 7.93 -17.77 16.51
C ARG A 276 8.22 -17.63 17.99
N THR A 277 9.32 -16.99 18.36
CA THR A 277 9.68 -16.78 19.78
C THR A 277 8.81 -15.72 20.45
N TYR A 278 8.44 -14.67 19.71
CA TYR A 278 7.77 -13.49 20.26
C TYR A 278 6.42 -13.20 19.57
N ASN A 279 5.71 -14.23 19.13
CA ASN A 279 4.44 -14.10 18.40
C ASN A 279 3.33 -13.43 19.23
N GLN A 280 3.51 -13.29 20.55
CA GLN A 280 2.61 -12.57 21.45
C GLN A 280 2.72 -11.04 21.31
N VAL A 281 3.85 -10.53 20.82
CA VAL A 281 4.13 -9.11 20.74
C VAL A 281 3.67 -8.56 19.39
N GLN A 282 2.64 -7.70 19.40
CA GLN A 282 2.10 -7.04 18.20
C GLN A 282 3.20 -6.37 17.36
N LEU A 283 4.12 -5.64 18.00
CA LEU A 283 5.21 -4.94 17.32
C LEU A 283 6.03 -5.89 16.43
N ILE A 284 6.32 -7.11 16.88
CA ILE A 284 7.08 -8.11 16.11
C ILE A 284 6.24 -8.67 14.96
N ARG A 285 4.96 -8.97 15.19
CA ARG A 285 4.03 -9.40 14.14
C ARG A 285 3.92 -8.38 13.01
N ASP A 286 3.75 -7.11 13.36
CA ASP A 286 3.69 -6.00 12.41
C ASP A 286 5.01 -5.85 11.62
N SER A 287 6.15 -5.97 12.30
CA SER A 287 7.48 -5.96 11.68
C SER A 287 7.66 -7.09 10.66
N ALA A 288 7.26 -8.31 11.04
CA ALA A 288 7.37 -9.47 10.18
C ALA A 288 6.47 -9.32 8.95
N ARG A 289 5.20 -8.94 9.12
CA ARG A 289 4.27 -8.65 8.01
C ARG A 289 4.81 -7.56 7.10
N PHE A 290 5.37 -6.49 7.67
CA PHE A 290 6.06 -5.43 6.92
C PHE A 290 7.16 -6.05 6.07
N SER A 291 8.15 -6.74 6.63
CA SER A 291 9.30 -7.24 5.84
C SER A 291 8.90 -8.29 4.82
N PHE A 292 8.00 -9.21 5.16
CA PHE A 292 7.51 -10.24 4.25
C PHE A 292 6.75 -9.67 3.05
N SER A 293 5.92 -8.65 3.23
CA SER A 293 5.25 -8.01 2.09
C SER A 293 6.24 -7.41 1.09
N ARG A 294 7.45 -7.00 1.54
CA ARG A 294 8.53 -6.54 0.65
C ARG A 294 9.30 -7.72 0.06
N PHE A 295 9.58 -8.77 0.83
CA PHE A 295 10.19 -9.99 0.31
C PHE A 295 9.37 -10.66 -0.79
N ILE A 296 8.04 -10.66 -0.65
CA ILE A 296 7.12 -11.11 -1.69
C ILE A 296 7.41 -10.40 -3.00
N THR A 297 7.73 -9.10 -3.00
CA THR A 297 8.02 -8.34 -4.22
C THR A 297 9.34 -8.74 -4.89
N CYS A 298 10.35 -9.17 -4.13
CA CYS A 298 11.70 -9.42 -4.67
C CYS A 298 12.12 -10.90 -4.79
N LEU A 299 11.57 -11.82 -3.98
CA LEU A 299 12.01 -13.23 -3.92
C LEU A 299 11.25 -14.18 -4.85
N GLY A 300 10.16 -13.76 -5.49
CA GLY A 300 9.40 -14.65 -6.37
C GLY A 300 8.84 -15.86 -5.62
N SER A 301 9.02 -17.07 -6.16
CA SER A 301 8.54 -18.34 -5.58
C SER A 301 9.35 -18.85 -4.39
N GLU A 302 10.57 -18.35 -4.18
CA GLU A 302 11.44 -18.76 -3.06
C GLU A 302 10.82 -18.47 -1.69
N ILE A 303 9.89 -17.52 -1.61
CA ILE A 303 9.19 -17.18 -0.36
C ILE A 303 8.05 -18.15 0.00
N LEU A 304 7.55 -18.93 -0.97
CA LEU A 304 6.35 -19.77 -0.81
C LEU A 304 6.42 -20.75 0.38
N PRO A 305 7.53 -21.47 0.63
CA PRO A 305 7.61 -22.41 1.75
C PRO A 305 7.44 -21.77 3.13
N TYR A 306 7.67 -20.45 3.22
CA TYR A 306 7.68 -19.70 4.46
C TYR A 306 6.31 -19.08 4.79
N LEU A 307 5.45 -18.87 3.78
CA LEU A 307 4.16 -18.19 3.94
C LEU A 307 3.18 -18.90 4.89
N PRO A 308 3.01 -20.24 4.87
CA PRO A 308 2.06 -20.90 5.78
C PRO A 308 2.41 -20.66 7.25
N ASN A 309 3.70 -20.77 7.60
CA ASN A 309 4.17 -20.52 8.96
C ASN A 309 3.97 -19.06 9.35
N LEU A 310 4.35 -18.12 8.49
CA LEU A 310 4.12 -16.69 8.74
C LEU A 310 2.64 -16.40 9.03
N ILE A 311 1.75 -16.86 8.16
CA ILE A 311 0.31 -16.62 8.25
C ILE A 311 -0.25 -17.17 9.57
N ASN A 312 0.15 -18.38 9.97
CA ASN A 312 -0.30 -18.98 11.21
C ASN A 312 0.19 -18.19 12.43
N GLU A 313 1.47 -17.79 12.46
CA GLU A 313 2.02 -17.01 13.59
C GLU A 313 1.41 -15.60 13.69
N LEU A 314 1.05 -14.98 12.56
CA LEU A 314 0.38 -13.68 12.56
C LEU A 314 -1.07 -13.75 13.07
N LEU A 315 -1.71 -14.92 13.04
CA LEU A 315 -3.12 -15.09 13.43
C LEU A 315 -3.34 -15.41 14.91
N THR A 316 -2.39 -16.06 15.59
CA THR A 316 -2.57 -16.65 16.94
C THR A 316 -3.09 -15.65 17.98
N ASP A 317 -2.61 -14.40 17.99
CA ASP A 317 -3.01 -13.33 18.94
C ASP A 317 -3.31 -11.98 18.27
N CYS A 318 -3.78 -12.05 17.02
CA CYS A 318 -4.04 -10.90 16.16
C CYS A 318 -5.12 -9.96 16.74
N GLN A 319 -4.82 -8.67 16.85
CA GLN A 319 -5.73 -7.60 17.25
C GLN A 319 -6.53 -7.02 16.06
N ILE A 320 -7.56 -6.23 16.33
CA ILE A 320 -8.37 -5.57 15.28
C ILE A 320 -7.50 -4.75 14.32
N THR A 321 -6.60 -3.93 14.86
CA THR A 321 -5.68 -3.09 14.08
C THR A 321 -4.80 -3.91 13.15
N GLU A 322 -4.31 -5.06 13.62
CA GLU A 322 -3.46 -5.94 12.83
C GLU A 322 -4.26 -6.66 11.74
N LEU A 323 -5.51 -7.05 12.05
CA LEU A 323 -6.37 -7.76 11.11
C LEU A 323 -6.75 -6.88 9.92
N VAL A 324 -6.90 -5.57 10.13
CA VAL A 324 -7.18 -4.59 9.07
C VAL A 324 -6.10 -4.59 7.99
N ASP A 325 -4.79 -4.62 8.32
CA ASP A 325 -3.74 -4.73 7.29
C ASP A 325 -3.30 -6.17 6.97
N PHE A 326 -3.62 -7.14 7.81
CA PHE A 326 -3.35 -8.55 7.51
C PHE A 326 -4.22 -9.07 6.35
N LEU A 327 -5.50 -8.69 6.30
CA LEU A 327 -6.42 -9.10 5.24
C LEU A 327 -5.96 -8.67 3.82
N PRO A 328 -5.54 -7.42 3.57
CA PRO A 328 -4.93 -7.01 2.29
C PRO A 328 -3.63 -7.74 1.99
N PHE A 329 -2.81 -8.04 3.00
CA PHE A 329 -1.60 -8.83 2.83
C PHE A 329 -1.90 -10.23 2.30
N VAL A 330 -2.89 -10.92 2.87
CA VAL A 330 -3.33 -12.24 2.39
C VAL A 330 -3.92 -12.14 0.98
N GLY A 331 -4.70 -11.09 0.69
CA GLY A 331 -5.21 -10.84 -0.67
C GLY A 331 -4.11 -10.64 -1.71
N MET A 332 -3.04 -9.92 -1.35
CA MET A 332 -1.86 -9.74 -2.20
C MET A 332 -1.12 -11.07 -2.43
N VAL A 333 -0.97 -11.90 -1.40
CA VAL A 333 -0.38 -13.25 -1.51
C VAL A 333 -1.21 -14.12 -2.46
N ALA A 334 -2.53 -14.14 -2.29
CA ALA A 334 -3.44 -14.89 -3.15
C ALA A 334 -3.31 -14.46 -4.62
N HIS A 335 -3.32 -13.15 -4.88
CA HIS A 335 -3.19 -12.63 -6.24
C HIS A 335 -1.83 -12.98 -6.86
N LYS A 336 -0.72 -12.82 -6.12
CA LYS A 336 0.62 -12.99 -6.67
C LYS A 336 0.99 -14.46 -6.94
N TYR A 337 0.53 -15.38 -6.11
CA TYR A 337 0.97 -16.79 -6.14
C TYR A 337 -0.11 -17.77 -6.60
N ARG A 338 -1.14 -17.28 -7.29
CA ARG A 338 -2.13 -18.14 -7.95
C ARG A 338 -1.47 -18.97 -9.07
N PRO A 339 -1.83 -20.26 -9.26
CA PRO A 339 -2.76 -21.05 -8.45
C PRO A 339 -2.08 -21.81 -7.28
N VAL A 340 -0.75 -21.72 -7.15
CA VAL A 340 0.06 -22.55 -6.23
C VAL A 340 -0.37 -22.41 -4.76
N ILE A 341 -0.72 -21.20 -4.33
CA ILE A 341 -1.11 -20.94 -2.92
C ILE A 341 -2.55 -21.35 -2.58
N ARG A 342 -3.32 -21.88 -3.54
CA ARG A 342 -4.75 -22.20 -3.37
C ARG A 342 -5.04 -23.08 -2.15
N ASN A 343 -4.26 -24.14 -1.94
CA ASN A 343 -4.49 -25.07 -0.82
C ASN A 343 -4.28 -24.39 0.54
N VAL A 344 -3.26 -23.53 0.65
CA VAL A 344 -3.00 -22.75 1.87
C VAL A 344 -4.14 -21.77 2.13
N MET A 345 -4.63 -21.09 1.09
CA MET A 345 -5.79 -20.18 1.20
C MET A 345 -7.07 -20.94 1.59
N ASP A 346 -7.25 -22.16 1.09
CA ASP A 346 -8.39 -23.02 1.41
C ASP A 346 -8.40 -23.51 2.86
N GLU A 347 -7.22 -23.72 3.47
CA GLU A 347 -7.09 -24.01 4.91
C GLU A 347 -7.28 -22.76 5.77
N LEU A 348 -6.86 -21.60 5.26
CA LEU A 348 -6.84 -20.34 6.00
C LEU A 348 -8.19 -19.62 6.08
N LEU A 349 -9.07 -19.81 5.09
CA LEU A 349 -10.29 -19.01 4.95
C LEU A 349 -11.15 -19.01 6.22
N LEU A 350 -11.43 -20.18 6.80
CA LEU A 350 -12.29 -20.27 7.99
C LEU A 350 -11.67 -19.67 9.25
N PRO A 351 -10.40 -19.98 9.61
CA PRO A 351 -9.72 -19.28 10.70
C PRO A 351 -9.82 -17.75 10.58
N LEU A 352 -9.60 -17.22 9.37
CA LEU A 352 -9.70 -15.78 9.09
C LEU A 352 -11.11 -15.24 9.28
N VAL A 353 -12.11 -15.87 8.65
CA VAL A 353 -13.51 -15.44 8.74
C VAL A 353 -14.00 -15.48 10.18
N LYS A 354 -13.66 -16.54 10.93
CA LYS A 354 -14.02 -16.67 12.35
C LYS A 354 -13.41 -15.53 13.16
N ARG A 355 -12.12 -15.24 12.98
CA ARG A 355 -11.44 -14.17 13.72
C ARG A 355 -12.03 -12.79 13.40
N VAL A 356 -12.38 -12.54 12.14
CA VAL A 356 -13.08 -11.32 11.71
C VAL A 356 -14.43 -11.21 12.42
N PHE A 357 -15.20 -12.30 12.51
CA PHE A 357 -16.50 -12.30 13.17
C PHE A 357 -16.41 -12.17 14.69
N ASP A 358 -15.38 -12.74 15.32
CA ASP A 358 -15.16 -12.57 16.77
C ASP A 358 -15.07 -11.08 17.13
N PHE A 359 -14.43 -10.26 16.29
CA PHE A 359 -14.35 -8.81 16.48
C PHE A 359 -15.59 -8.05 16.02
N LEU A 360 -16.17 -8.40 14.87
CA LEU A 360 -17.34 -7.67 14.36
C LEU A 360 -18.61 -7.86 15.20
N ASN A 361 -18.67 -8.93 16.00
CA ASN A 361 -19.77 -9.18 16.93
C ASN A 361 -19.59 -8.52 18.30
N THR A 362 -18.50 -7.78 18.55
CA THR A 362 -18.37 -6.99 19.78
C THR A 362 -19.09 -5.65 19.66
N THR A 363 -19.60 -5.16 20.79
CA THR A 363 -20.15 -3.80 20.85
C THR A 363 -19.00 -2.82 21.09
N PRO A 364 -18.83 -1.78 20.26
CA PRO A 364 -17.74 -0.84 20.43
C PRO A 364 -17.89 -0.09 21.75
N SER A 365 -16.81 -0.04 22.53
CA SER A 365 -16.74 0.66 23.82
C SER A 365 -16.62 2.18 23.66
N GLY A 366 -16.19 2.65 22.48
CA GLY A 366 -16.01 4.07 22.16
C GLY A 366 -15.93 4.36 20.67
N THR A 367 -15.79 5.64 20.31
CA THR A 367 -15.74 6.10 18.91
C THR A 367 -14.55 5.53 18.14
N ASP A 368 -13.37 5.42 18.76
CA ASP A 368 -12.16 4.90 18.11
C ASP A 368 -12.33 3.42 17.73
N GLU A 369 -12.87 2.61 18.64
CA GLU A 369 -13.16 1.20 18.36
C GLU A 369 -14.23 1.04 17.27
N ALA A 370 -15.24 1.92 17.26
CA ALA A 370 -16.23 1.93 16.18
C ALA A 370 -15.61 2.22 14.81
N ILE A 371 -14.63 3.12 14.72
CA ILE A 371 -13.90 3.41 13.49
C ILE A 371 -13.08 2.18 13.06
N LEU A 372 -12.35 1.55 13.97
CA LEU A 372 -11.58 0.34 13.67
C LEU A 372 -12.46 -0.82 13.19
N LEU A 373 -13.64 -0.99 13.76
CA LEU A 373 -14.61 -1.99 13.29
C LEU A 373 -15.12 -1.66 11.87
N LEU A 374 -15.35 -0.38 11.54
CA LEU A 374 -15.71 0.03 10.17
C LEU A 374 -14.56 -0.25 9.18
N GLU A 375 -13.31 0.00 9.55
CA GLU A 375 -12.15 -0.34 8.75
C GLU A 375 -12.02 -1.85 8.54
N LEU A 376 -12.27 -2.64 9.59
CA LEU A 376 -12.28 -4.09 9.51
C LEU A 376 -13.37 -4.60 8.55
N ARG A 377 -14.58 -4.03 8.56
CA ARG A 377 -15.65 -4.36 7.59
C ARG A 377 -15.18 -4.14 6.15
N LYS A 378 -14.59 -2.98 5.87
CA LYS A 378 -14.07 -2.63 4.53
C LYS A 378 -12.95 -3.57 4.11
N SER A 379 -12.03 -3.85 5.02
CA SER A 379 -10.90 -4.75 4.78
C SER A 379 -11.36 -6.18 4.49
N TYR A 380 -12.33 -6.68 5.25
CA TYR A 380 -12.96 -7.99 5.03
C TYR A 380 -13.62 -8.10 3.65
N LEU A 381 -14.45 -7.12 3.28
CA LEU A 381 -15.10 -7.11 1.96
C LEU A 381 -14.07 -7.05 0.83
N THR A 382 -13.02 -6.24 0.98
CA THR A 382 -11.92 -6.12 0.01
C THR A 382 -11.14 -7.42 -0.11
N PHE A 383 -10.91 -8.14 0.99
CA PHE A 383 -10.31 -9.45 0.99
C PHE A 383 -11.15 -10.46 0.18
N ILE A 384 -12.47 -10.51 0.40
CA ILE A 384 -13.33 -11.39 -0.40
C ILE A 384 -13.26 -11.03 -1.89
N ILE A 385 -13.30 -9.74 -2.27
CA ILE A 385 -13.09 -9.31 -3.65
C ILE A 385 -11.74 -9.78 -4.19
N SER A 386 -10.68 -9.73 -3.38
CA SER A 386 -9.34 -10.15 -3.78
C SER A 386 -9.28 -11.64 -4.15
N LEU A 387 -10.06 -12.50 -3.48
CA LEU A 387 -10.16 -13.93 -3.82
C LEU A 387 -10.77 -14.13 -5.21
N PHE A 388 -11.83 -13.39 -5.55
CA PHE A 388 -12.42 -13.42 -6.90
C PHE A 388 -11.45 -12.87 -7.96
N ASN A 389 -10.77 -11.76 -7.66
CA ASN A 389 -9.79 -11.19 -8.60
C ASN A 389 -8.55 -12.08 -8.79
N ALA A 390 -8.27 -12.96 -7.83
CA ALA A 390 -7.23 -13.98 -7.91
C ALA A 390 -7.72 -15.30 -8.53
N GLU A 391 -8.96 -15.36 -9.03
CA GLU A 391 -9.59 -16.57 -9.60
C GLU A 391 -9.61 -17.76 -8.61
N MET A 392 -9.76 -17.46 -7.31
CA MET A 392 -9.78 -18.43 -6.23
C MET A 392 -11.16 -18.59 -5.59
N GLU A 393 -12.23 -18.16 -6.25
CA GLU A 393 -13.60 -18.27 -5.70
C GLU A 393 -14.00 -19.71 -5.39
N SER A 394 -13.43 -20.70 -6.10
CA SER A 394 -13.67 -22.13 -5.83
C SER A 394 -13.34 -22.55 -4.39
N ILE A 395 -12.54 -21.77 -3.67
CA ILE A 395 -12.24 -21.97 -2.24
C ILE A 395 -13.50 -21.77 -1.39
N LEU A 396 -14.40 -20.85 -1.75
CA LEU A 396 -15.63 -20.57 -1.01
C LEU A 396 -16.62 -21.75 -1.02
N VAL A 397 -16.50 -22.62 -2.02
CA VAL A 397 -17.37 -23.78 -2.24
C VAL A 397 -16.65 -25.12 -2.03
N SER A 398 -15.44 -25.10 -1.44
CA SER A 398 -14.73 -26.33 -1.09
C SER A 398 -15.46 -27.11 -0.01
N GLU A 399 -15.19 -28.41 0.10
CA GLU A 399 -15.78 -29.28 1.14
C GLU A 399 -15.54 -28.73 2.56
N ARG A 400 -14.41 -28.04 2.77
CA ARG A 400 -14.08 -27.42 4.06
C ARG A 400 -14.97 -26.20 4.33
N ASN A 401 -15.18 -25.35 3.33
CA ASN A 401 -15.70 -24.00 3.52
C ASN A 401 -17.19 -23.86 3.26
N ILE A 402 -17.79 -24.78 2.49
CA ILE A 402 -19.18 -24.69 2.01
C ILE A 402 -20.20 -24.50 3.15
N ASN A 403 -20.00 -25.13 4.31
CA ASN A 403 -20.89 -25.02 5.46
C ASN A 403 -20.94 -23.61 6.08
N HIS A 404 -19.94 -22.77 5.81
CA HIS A 404 -19.85 -21.40 6.31
C HIS A 404 -20.22 -20.35 5.25
N LEU A 405 -20.44 -20.77 4.00
CA LEU A 405 -20.77 -19.88 2.89
C LEU A 405 -22.01 -19.03 3.19
N ASN A 406 -23.07 -19.65 3.73
CA ASN A 406 -24.29 -18.90 4.08
C ASN A 406 -24.02 -17.81 5.13
N THR A 407 -23.17 -18.07 6.13
CA THR A 407 -22.81 -17.08 7.14
C THR A 407 -22.03 -15.91 6.53
N ILE A 408 -21.12 -16.19 5.59
CA ILE A 408 -20.40 -15.17 4.83
C ILE A 408 -21.38 -14.30 4.04
N LEU A 409 -22.30 -14.92 3.30
CA LEU A 409 -23.31 -14.22 2.50
C LEU A 409 -24.23 -13.34 3.36
N GLN A 410 -24.68 -13.85 4.51
CA GLN A 410 -25.52 -13.08 5.45
C GLN A 410 -24.77 -11.89 6.04
N THR A 411 -23.48 -12.03 6.31
CA THR A 411 -22.66 -10.92 6.83
C THR A 411 -22.49 -9.83 5.78
N ILE A 412 -22.22 -10.19 4.53
CA ILE A 412 -22.14 -9.23 3.41
C ILE A 412 -23.50 -8.54 3.20
N LEU A 413 -24.61 -9.27 3.35
CA LEU A 413 -25.96 -8.73 3.25
C LEU A 413 -26.28 -7.74 4.37
N HIS A 414 -25.82 -8.03 5.59
CA HIS A 414 -25.95 -7.09 6.71
C HIS A 414 -25.25 -5.76 6.40
N PHE A 415 -24.02 -5.80 5.87
CA PHE A 415 -23.29 -4.61 5.46
C PHE A 415 -23.90 -3.88 4.26
N SER A 416 -24.54 -4.61 3.33
CA SER A 416 -25.22 -3.97 2.19
C SER A 416 -26.53 -3.27 2.58
N LYS A 417 -27.15 -3.65 3.70
CA LYS A 417 -28.37 -3.02 4.24
C LYS A 417 -28.07 -1.83 5.17
N ASP A 418 -26.82 -1.62 5.59
CA ASP A 418 -26.41 -0.49 6.44
C ASP A 418 -26.26 0.79 5.62
N ASN A 419 -27.24 1.69 5.73
CA ASN A 419 -27.24 2.98 5.04
C ASN A 419 -26.38 4.06 5.72
N SER A 420 -25.73 3.77 6.85
CA SER A 420 -24.88 4.73 7.55
C SER A 420 -23.51 4.92 6.89
N ASP A 421 -23.04 3.93 6.12
CA ASP A 421 -21.75 3.97 5.42
C ASP A 421 -21.90 3.55 3.93
N PRO A 422 -22.18 4.51 3.03
CA PRO A 422 -22.31 4.24 1.60
C PRO A 422 -21.08 3.58 0.97
N ASN A 423 -19.87 3.80 1.51
CA ASN A 423 -18.65 3.21 0.95
C ASN A 423 -18.57 1.71 1.24
N THR A 424 -18.88 1.31 2.47
CA THR A 424 -18.98 -0.12 2.85
C THR A 424 -20.12 -0.78 2.10
N GLN A 425 -21.28 -0.12 2.02
CA GLN A 425 -22.44 -0.58 1.26
C GLN A 425 -22.11 -0.84 -0.21
N LYS A 426 -21.43 0.11 -0.87
CA LYS A 426 -20.96 -0.01 -2.26
C LYS A 426 -20.07 -1.23 -2.43
N THR A 427 -19.13 -1.44 -1.50
CA THR A 427 -18.18 -2.55 -1.56
C THR A 427 -18.89 -3.89 -1.35
N ALA A 428 -19.87 -3.94 -0.44
CA ALA A 428 -20.67 -5.14 -0.18
C ALA A 428 -21.50 -5.56 -1.42
N PHE A 429 -22.17 -4.62 -2.10
CA PHE A 429 -22.82 -4.92 -3.37
C PHE A 429 -21.81 -5.30 -4.47
N GLY A 430 -20.63 -4.68 -4.49
CA GLY A 430 -19.54 -5.10 -5.39
C GLY A 430 -19.10 -6.55 -5.16
N VAL A 431 -19.06 -7.02 -3.91
CA VAL A 431 -18.83 -8.44 -3.58
C VAL A 431 -19.97 -9.30 -4.14
N PHE A 432 -21.24 -8.94 -3.90
CA PHE A 432 -22.36 -9.70 -4.46
C PHE A 432 -22.36 -9.76 -5.98
N LEU A 433 -21.95 -8.69 -6.67
CA LEU A 433 -21.80 -8.71 -8.11
C LEU A 433 -20.80 -9.80 -8.55
N LYS A 434 -19.66 -9.94 -7.86
CA LYS A 434 -18.69 -11.02 -8.10
C LYS A 434 -19.29 -12.40 -7.85
N PHE A 435 -20.02 -12.58 -6.74
CA PHE A 435 -20.73 -13.82 -6.44
C PHE A 435 -21.73 -14.19 -7.55
N VAL A 436 -22.54 -13.24 -8.02
CA VAL A 436 -23.50 -13.49 -9.11
C VAL A 436 -22.76 -13.82 -10.41
N THR A 437 -21.67 -13.12 -10.72
CA THR A 437 -20.88 -13.39 -11.93
C THR A 437 -20.28 -14.79 -11.93
N SER A 438 -19.77 -15.27 -10.79
CA SER A 438 -19.09 -16.58 -10.71
C SER A 438 -20.01 -17.76 -10.38
N PHE A 439 -21.06 -17.58 -9.55
CA PHE A 439 -21.82 -18.70 -8.97
C PHE A 439 -23.29 -18.78 -9.37
N ALA A 440 -23.89 -17.72 -9.93
CA ALA A 440 -25.28 -17.80 -10.37
C ALA A 440 -25.42 -18.85 -11.48
N SER A 441 -26.47 -19.67 -11.40
CA SER A 441 -26.76 -20.65 -12.44
C SER A 441 -26.93 -20.01 -13.82
N SER A 442 -26.60 -20.78 -14.85
CA SER A 442 -26.83 -20.38 -16.23
C SER A 442 -27.42 -21.55 -17.01
N SER A 443 -28.04 -21.25 -18.16
CA SER A 443 -28.61 -22.26 -19.06
C SER A 443 -27.62 -23.34 -19.52
N GLN A 444 -26.32 -23.12 -19.36
CA GLN A 444 -25.24 -24.04 -19.77
C GLN A 444 -24.50 -24.68 -18.60
N GLN A 445 -24.61 -24.17 -17.37
CA GLN A 445 -23.87 -24.66 -16.20
C GLN A 445 -24.73 -24.61 -14.93
N PRO A 446 -24.86 -25.74 -14.19
CA PRO A 446 -25.52 -25.74 -12.90
C PRO A 446 -24.76 -24.87 -11.89
N THR A 447 -25.45 -24.41 -10.84
CA THR A 447 -24.83 -23.58 -9.79
C THR A 447 -23.63 -24.30 -9.17
N MET A 448 -22.48 -23.63 -9.16
CA MET A 448 -21.26 -24.12 -8.51
C MET A 448 -21.32 -23.96 -6.98
N ALA A 449 -22.29 -23.22 -6.46
CA ALA A 449 -22.49 -22.95 -5.04
C ALA A 449 -23.91 -23.40 -4.62
N PRO A 450 -24.07 -24.60 -4.04
CA PRO A 450 -25.37 -25.10 -3.59
C PRO A 450 -26.11 -24.08 -2.71
N GLY A 451 -27.35 -23.76 -3.08
CA GLY A 451 -28.20 -22.81 -2.34
C GLY A 451 -27.96 -21.32 -2.64
N PHE A 452 -26.96 -20.97 -3.46
CA PHE A 452 -26.70 -19.57 -3.79
C PHE A 452 -27.84 -18.92 -4.58
N ASP A 453 -28.42 -19.61 -5.58
CA ASP A 453 -29.54 -19.04 -6.34
C ASP A 453 -30.76 -18.77 -5.45
N GLN A 454 -31.03 -19.67 -4.49
CA GLN A 454 -32.10 -19.47 -3.52
C GLN A 454 -31.84 -18.26 -2.62
N PHE A 455 -30.60 -18.07 -2.16
CA PHE A 455 -30.20 -16.88 -1.42
C PHE A 455 -30.33 -15.61 -2.29
N ALA A 456 -29.89 -15.69 -3.55
CA ALA A 456 -29.94 -14.56 -4.48
C ALA A 456 -31.36 -14.07 -4.67
N TYR A 457 -32.31 -14.98 -4.89
CA TYR A 457 -33.71 -14.64 -5.04
C TYR A 457 -34.37 -14.20 -3.73
N ASN A 458 -34.18 -14.94 -2.63
CA ASN A 458 -34.91 -14.68 -1.38
C ASN A 458 -34.39 -13.50 -0.57
N GLU A 459 -33.11 -13.14 -0.71
CA GLU A 459 -32.47 -12.13 0.14
C GLU A 459 -31.82 -11.00 -0.68
N LEU A 460 -31.00 -11.35 -1.68
CA LEU A 460 -30.25 -10.35 -2.45
C LEU A 460 -31.15 -9.51 -3.35
N VAL A 461 -32.06 -10.12 -4.11
CA VAL A 461 -33.00 -9.40 -4.97
C VAL A 461 -33.85 -8.44 -4.12
N PRO A 462 -34.50 -8.83 -3.02
CA PRO A 462 -35.18 -7.89 -2.13
C PRO A 462 -34.28 -6.76 -1.61
N ALA A 463 -33.01 -7.03 -1.32
CA ALA A 463 -32.06 -5.99 -0.90
C ALA A 463 -31.83 -4.95 -2.02
N THR A 464 -31.79 -5.35 -3.29
CA THR A 464 -31.62 -4.43 -4.42
C THR A 464 -32.73 -3.40 -4.55
N PHE A 465 -33.94 -3.67 -4.03
CA PHE A 465 -35.07 -2.73 -4.03
C PHE A 465 -35.26 -2.04 -2.69
N SER A 466 -35.15 -2.77 -1.57
CA SER A 466 -35.38 -2.22 -0.23
C SER A 466 -34.34 -1.17 0.18
N VAL A 467 -33.08 -1.33 -0.23
CA VAL A 467 -32.02 -0.36 0.08
C VAL A 467 -32.28 0.98 -0.62
N PRO A 468 -32.48 1.05 -1.95
CA PRO A 468 -32.84 2.31 -2.59
C PRO A 468 -34.17 2.89 -2.12
N MET A 469 -35.12 2.07 -1.68
CA MET A 469 -36.40 2.51 -1.12
C MET A 469 -36.28 3.20 0.25
N ASN A 470 -35.19 3.00 0.99
CA ASN A 470 -35.03 3.63 2.30
C ASN A 470 -34.98 5.17 2.18
N ASN A 471 -35.59 5.87 3.14
CA ASN A 471 -35.60 7.33 3.21
C ASN A 471 -34.20 7.93 3.35
N SER A 472 -33.26 7.22 3.97
CA SER A 472 -31.86 7.67 4.05
C SER A 472 -31.09 7.54 2.74
N PHE A 473 -31.58 6.76 1.77
CA PHE A 473 -30.93 6.56 0.48
C PHE A 473 -31.30 7.68 -0.50
N ASN A 474 -30.44 8.69 -0.60
CA ASN A 474 -30.64 9.83 -1.50
C ASN A 474 -30.01 9.60 -2.86
N VAL A 475 -30.81 9.45 -3.91
CA VAL A 475 -30.35 9.17 -5.28
C VAL A 475 -29.71 10.39 -5.98
N ALA A 476 -29.79 11.58 -5.39
CA ALA A 476 -29.07 12.76 -5.85
C ALA A 476 -27.64 12.86 -5.28
N ASP A 477 -27.34 12.11 -4.22
CA ASP A 477 -26.01 12.09 -3.62
C ASP A 477 -25.01 11.28 -4.46
N GLY A 478 -23.76 11.75 -4.55
CA GLY A 478 -22.73 11.13 -5.38
C GLY A 478 -22.29 9.75 -4.86
N GLN A 479 -22.24 9.55 -3.54
CA GLN A 479 -21.75 8.30 -2.94
C GLN A 479 -22.79 7.19 -3.05
N THR A 480 -24.05 7.48 -2.71
CA THR A 480 -25.17 6.56 -2.89
C THR A 480 -25.39 6.20 -4.37
N MET A 481 -25.09 7.12 -5.32
CA MET A 481 -25.17 6.82 -6.75
C MET A 481 -24.12 5.80 -7.23
N LEU A 482 -23.01 5.64 -6.50
CA LEU A 482 -22.07 4.54 -6.71
C LEU A 482 -22.67 3.22 -6.25
N VAL A 483 -23.29 3.19 -5.05
CA VAL A 483 -24.03 2.02 -4.55
C VAL A 483 -25.12 1.60 -5.54
N PHE A 484 -25.90 2.57 -6.02
CA PHE A 484 -26.95 2.34 -7.01
C PHE A 484 -26.41 1.73 -8.31
N GLY A 485 -25.18 2.10 -8.70
CA GLY A 485 -24.47 1.47 -9.81
C GLY A 485 -24.28 -0.04 -9.60
N GLU A 486 -23.75 -0.44 -8.45
CA GLU A 486 -23.53 -1.87 -8.12
C GLU A 486 -24.86 -2.64 -8.05
N ILE A 487 -25.90 -2.05 -7.45
CA ILE A 487 -27.26 -2.62 -7.38
C ILE A 487 -27.81 -2.93 -8.78
N THR A 488 -27.78 -1.94 -9.68
CA THR A 488 -28.27 -2.13 -11.05
C THR A 488 -27.42 -3.14 -11.83
N GLY A 489 -26.11 -3.20 -11.53
CA GLY A 489 -25.20 -4.19 -12.07
C GLY A 489 -25.59 -5.61 -11.68
N ILE A 490 -25.95 -5.84 -10.40
CA ILE A 490 -26.41 -7.14 -9.91
C ILE A 490 -27.69 -7.59 -10.62
N GLN A 491 -28.70 -6.71 -10.70
CA GLN A 491 -29.97 -7.04 -11.37
C GLN A 491 -29.74 -7.43 -12.83
N LYS A 492 -28.92 -6.64 -13.56
CA LYS A 492 -28.55 -6.97 -14.94
C LYS A 492 -27.78 -8.28 -15.05
N MET A 493 -26.84 -8.53 -14.13
CA MET A 493 -26.02 -9.75 -14.15
C MET A 493 -26.87 -11.00 -13.88
N LEU A 494 -27.81 -10.94 -12.92
CA LEU A 494 -28.76 -12.02 -12.65
C LEU A 494 -29.59 -12.34 -13.89
N TYR A 495 -30.17 -11.33 -14.54
CA TYR A 495 -30.88 -11.51 -15.81
C TYR A 495 -29.97 -12.09 -16.91
N THR A 496 -28.73 -11.61 -17.02
CA THR A 496 -27.77 -12.08 -18.04
C THR A 496 -27.44 -13.57 -17.85
N LYS A 497 -27.35 -14.03 -16.60
CA LYS A 497 -27.03 -15.44 -16.27
C LYS A 497 -28.23 -16.37 -16.40
N GLN A 498 -29.38 -15.98 -15.86
CA GLN A 498 -30.55 -16.86 -15.68
C GLN A 498 -31.66 -16.63 -16.72
N GLY A 499 -31.61 -15.52 -17.46
CA GLY A 499 -32.54 -15.23 -18.55
C GLY A 499 -34.01 -15.20 -18.09
N ASN A 500 -34.82 -16.09 -18.67
CA ASN A 500 -36.26 -16.14 -18.44
C ASN A 500 -36.63 -16.55 -17.01
N GLU A 501 -35.83 -17.38 -16.33
CA GLU A 501 -36.10 -17.79 -14.95
C GLU A 501 -36.15 -16.58 -14.00
N TYR A 502 -35.22 -15.63 -14.20
CA TYR A 502 -35.21 -14.37 -13.47
C TYR A 502 -36.49 -13.56 -13.72
N ILE A 503 -36.93 -13.48 -14.98
CA ILE A 503 -38.15 -12.74 -15.35
C ILE A 503 -39.40 -13.37 -14.73
N GLU A 504 -39.52 -14.69 -14.78
CA GLU A 504 -40.63 -15.42 -14.18
C GLU A 504 -40.67 -15.25 -12.66
N TYR A 505 -39.53 -15.32 -11.98
CA TYR A 505 -39.44 -15.05 -10.55
C TYR A 505 -39.88 -13.62 -10.21
N MET A 506 -39.40 -12.62 -10.97
CA MET A 506 -39.76 -11.22 -10.74
C MET A 506 -41.28 -11.01 -10.90
N LEU A 507 -41.89 -11.52 -11.96
CA LEU A 507 -43.32 -11.33 -12.27
C LEU A 507 -44.27 -12.11 -11.36
N ASN A 508 -43.91 -13.35 -11.00
CA ASN A 508 -44.82 -14.26 -10.32
C ASN A 508 -44.57 -14.37 -8.81
N VAL A 509 -43.39 -13.99 -8.32
CA VAL A 509 -43.00 -14.16 -6.92
C VAL A 509 -42.67 -12.82 -6.27
N PHE A 510 -41.61 -12.14 -6.73
CA PHE A 510 -41.10 -10.94 -6.05
C PHE A 510 -42.07 -9.74 -6.12
N PHE A 511 -42.44 -9.28 -7.32
CA PHE A 511 -43.32 -8.11 -7.45
C PHE A 511 -44.70 -8.31 -6.80
N PRO A 512 -45.36 -9.48 -6.92
CA PRO A 512 -46.58 -9.76 -6.19
C PRO A 512 -46.40 -9.71 -4.66
N SER A 513 -45.27 -10.19 -4.12
CA SER A 513 -44.99 -10.15 -2.68
C SER A 513 -44.91 -8.74 -2.09
N ILE A 514 -44.48 -7.75 -2.89
CA ILE A 514 -44.44 -6.34 -2.51
C ILE A 514 -45.67 -5.55 -3.00
N GLN A 515 -46.71 -6.25 -3.48
CA GLN A 515 -47.96 -5.67 -4.00
C GLN A 515 -47.76 -4.68 -5.17
N CYS A 516 -46.72 -4.88 -5.99
CA CYS A 516 -46.44 -4.04 -7.15
C CYS A 516 -47.48 -4.31 -8.27
N PRO A 517 -48.08 -3.27 -8.89
CA PRO A 517 -49.00 -3.44 -10.01
C PRO A 517 -48.37 -4.21 -11.17
N ARG A 518 -49.13 -5.15 -11.76
CA ARG A 518 -48.64 -6.03 -12.83
C ARG A 518 -48.06 -5.26 -14.03
N GLU A 519 -48.69 -4.16 -14.43
CA GLU A 519 -48.21 -3.31 -15.53
C GLU A 519 -46.82 -2.71 -15.22
N THR A 520 -46.58 -2.32 -13.96
CA THR A 520 -45.30 -1.76 -13.52
C THR A 520 -44.20 -2.83 -13.46
N ALA A 521 -44.56 -4.03 -13.00
CA ALA A 521 -43.68 -5.20 -13.03
C ALA A 521 -43.30 -5.59 -14.46
N GLU A 522 -44.25 -5.59 -15.40
CA GLU A 522 -44.01 -5.87 -16.82
C GLU A 522 -43.10 -4.81 -17.47
N ARG A 523 -43.28 -3.52 -17.15
CA ARG A 523 -42.37 -2.44 -17.60
C ARG A 523 -40.94 -2.65 -17.10
N TYR A 524 -40.77 -3.04 -15.83
CA TYR A 524 -39.43 -3.35 -15.29
C TYR A 524 -38.79 -4.52 -16.05
N CYS A 525 -39.53 -5.59 -16.28
CA CYS A 525 -39.05 -6.75 -17.02
C CYS A 525 -38.70 -6.40 -18.48
N GLN A 526 -39.47 -5.54 -19.14
CA GLN A 526 -39.13 -5.05 -20.49
C GLN A 526 -37.83 -4.23 -20.47
N ALA A 527 -37.67 -3.33 -19.49
CA ALA A 527 -36.47 -2.51 -19.37
C ALA A 527 -35.22 -3.34 -19.05
N ILE A 528 -35.32 -4.37 -18.19
CA ILE A 528 -34.18 -5.24 -17.90
C ILE A 528 -33.78 -6.11 -19.10
N GLN A 529 -34.71 -6.42 -20.01
CA GLN A 529 -34.42 -7.17 -21.23
C GLN A 529 -33.82 -6.28 -22.33
N GLN A 530 -34.34 -5.07 -22.54
CA GLN A 530 -34.07 -4.26 -23.73
C GLN A 530 -32.98 -3.19 -23.53
N CYS A 531 -32.87 -2.60 -22.34
CA CYS A 531 -31.94 -1.50 -22.10
C CYS A 531 -30.49 -2.00 -21.97
N ASP A 532 -29.51 -1.20 -22.39
CA ASP A 532 -28.12 -1.42 -21.97
C ASP A 532 -27.93 -1.10 -20.46
N ALA A 533 -26.75 -1.37 -19.89
CA ALA A 533 -26.50 -1.15 -18.46
C ALA A 533 -26.70 0.33 -18.03
N LYS A 534 -26.33 1.30 -18.89
CA LYS A 534 -26.42 2.73 -18.57
C LYS A 534 -27.85 3.23 -18.68
N GLN A 535 -28.58 2.77 -19.69
CA GLN A 535 -30.00 3.04 -19.89
C GLN A 535 -30.82 2.41 -18.78
N PHE A 536 -30.54 1.16 -18.40
CA PHE A 536 -31.22 0.48 -17.31
C PHE A 536 -31.00 1.19 -15.97
N LYS A 537 -29.76 1.65 -15.69
CA LYS A 537 -29.49 2.45 -14.49
C LYS A 537 -30.37 3.71 -14.45
N LYS A 538 -30.49 4.45 -15.55
CA LYS A 538 -31.37 5.64 -15.62
C LYS A 538 -32.85 5.27 -15.45
N TYR A 539 -33.30 4.20 -16.10
CA TYR A 539 -34.68 3.71 -15.96
C TYR A 539 -34.99 3.35 -14.51
N TYR A 540 -34.12 2.56 -13.88
CA TYR A 540 -34.30 2.12 -12.49
C TYR A 540 -34.26 3.30 -11.52
N GLN A 541 -33.45 4.32 -11.80
CA GLN A 541 -33.44 5.56 -11.02
C GLN A 541 -34.82 6.24 -11.02
N SER A 542 -35.43 6.38 -12.19
CA SER A 542 -36.78 6.93 -12.34
C SER A 542 -37.83 6.04 -11.68
N PHE A 543 -37.73 4.72 -11.86
CA PHE A 543 -38.61 3.72 -11.25
C PHE A 543 -38.63 3.83 -9.71
N ILE A 544 -37.46 3.95 -9.09
CA ILE A 544 -37.32 4.11 -7.64
C ILE A 544 -37.83 5.48 -7.18
N THR A 545 -37.63 6.53 -7.97
CA THR A 545 -38.11 7.88 -7.62
C THR A 545 -39.63 7.96 -7.68
N GLU A 546 -40.25 7.36 -8.70
CA GLU A 546 -41.71 7.25 -8.84
C GLU A 546 -42.31 6.42 -7.70
N ALA A 547 -41.68 5.30 -7.34
CA ALA A 547 -42.15 4.46 -6.24
C ALA A 547 -42.02 5.09 -4.84
N LYS A 548 -41.16 6.11 -4.67
CA LYS A 548 -41.03 6.89 -3.43
C LYS A 548 -42.02 8.07 -3.35
N SER A 549 -42.58 8.47 -4.49
CA SER A 549 -43.52 9.59 -4.60
C SER A 549 -44.94 9.13 -4.27
#